data_AF-A0A1H0IHQ7-F1
#
_entry.id   AF-A0A1H0IHQ7-F1
#
_cell.length_a   1.000
_cell.length_b   1.000
_cell.length_c   1.000
_cell.angle_alpha   90.00
_cell.angle_beta   90.00
_cell.angle_gamma   90.00
#
_symmetry.space_group_name_H-M   'P 1'
#
loop_
_entity.id
_entity.type
_entity.pdbx_description
1 polymer ?
#
loop_
_entity_poly.entity_id
_entity_poly.type
_entity_poly.pdbx_seq_one_letter_code
_entity_poly.pdbx_strand_id
1 'polypeptide(L)'
;MYSLTRYTTPCPEPINSQILQLVVDNLTDISSVALPPSNLLYNIYQYATGFEVHLYLEALNGAKGIAVELVVAMDGDKLIGFCLYLPVKDDPEACGVAFMAVQVGYRRQGVARAMMRDVLSRYPHAELACSVEKVPAFEGMGFQVRGARGTQVLMNTRDYGTDGLMGVLDVASIYRSLEVRQIHTYLLQKHGKRAMVDAEKQRDRHLDQLARKVQLFVAGR
;
A
#
# COMPACT_ATOMS: atom_id res chain seq x y z
N MET A 1 0.53 -8.23 24.26
CA MET A 1 -0.39 -9.14 23.54
C MET A 1 -1.25 -8.21 22.71
N TYR A 2 -1.28 -8.36 21.39
CA TYR A 2 -1.99 -7.43 20.53
C TYR A 2 -3.42 -7.90 20.24
N SER A 3 -4.32 -6.96 19.97
CA SER A 3 -5.69 -7.19 19.51
C SER A 3 -5.84 -6.76 18.05
N LEU A 4 -6.85 -7.32 17.37
CA LEU A 4 -7.25 -6.89 16.04
C LEU A 4 -8.62 -6.21 16.13
N THR A 5 -8.75 -5.06 15.46
CA THR A 5 -10.03 -4.33 15.35
C THR A 5 -10.33 -4.10 13.88
N ARG A 6 -11.56 -4.41 13.48
CA ARG A 6 -12.05 -4.12 12.13
C ARG A 6 -12.84 -2.82 12.12
N TYR A 7 -12.67 -2.06 11.06
CA TYR A 7 -13.45 -0.87 10.75
C TYR A 7 -14.07 -1.01 9.37
N THR A 8 -15.40 -1.01 9.34
CA THR A 8 -16.24 -0.88 8.13
C THR A 8 -16.96 0.48 8.08
N THR A 9 -16.66 1.32 9.07
CA THR A 9 -17.09 2.71 9.22
C THR A 9 -15.86 3.53 9.62
N PRO A 10 -15.90 4.87 9.57
CA PRO A 10 -14.76 5.70 9.96
C PRO A 10 -14.20 5.32 11.34
N CYS A 11 -12.89 5.13 11.41
CA CYS A 11 -12.20 4.84 12.67
C CYS A 11 -12.02 6.13 13.51
N PRO A 12 -11.80 6.01 14.82
CA PRO A 12 -11.49 7.17 15.66
C PRO A 12 -10.26 7.94 15.16
N GLU A 13 -10.27 9.26 15.31
CA GLU A 13 -9.19 10.12 14.82
C GLU A 13 -7.78 9.75 15.35
N PRO A 14 -7.60 9.32 16.62
CA PRO A 14 -6.30 8.83 17.07
C PRO A 14 -5.77 7.61 16.31
N ILE A 15 -6.66 6.76 15.78
CA ILE A 15 -6.28 5.60 14.96
C ILE A 15 -5.89 6.06 13.56
N ASN A 16 -6.70 6.95 12.97
CA ASN A 16 -6.41 7.56 11.66
C ASN A 16 -5.02 8.21 11.65
N SER A 17 -4.76 9.09 12.62
CA SER A 17 -3.47 9.76 12.80
C SER A 17 -2.30 8.77 12.94
N GLN A 18 -2.46 7.69 13.72
CA GLN A 18 -1.42 6.67 13.86
C GLN A 18 -1.19 5.85 12.58
N ILE A 19 -2.23 5.57 11.78
CA ILE A 19 -2.08 4.91 10.48
C ILE A 19 -1.28 5.79 9.53
N LEU A 20 -1.62 7.08 9.44
CA LEU A 20 -0.90 8.02 8.58
C LEU A 20 0.57 8.16 9.00
N GLN A 21 0.87 8.18 10.30
CA GLN A 21 2.25 8.16 10.78
C GLN A 21 2.97 6.86 10.35
N LEU A 22 2.33 5.70 10.51
CA LEU A 22 2.92 4.43 10.13
C LEU A 22 3.17 4.34 8.60
N VAL A 23 2.31 4.94 7.79
CA VAL A 23 2.48 5.07 6.33
C VAL A 23 3.72 5.91 5.99
N VAL A 24 3.83 7.09 6.62
CA VAL A 24 4.97 8.01 6.45
C VAL A 24 6.30 7.34 6.82
N ASP A 25 6.30 6.57 7.91
CA ASP A 25 7.48 5.85 8.42
C ASP A 25 7.89 4.65 7.54
N ASN A 26 6.97 4.11 6.73
CA ASN A 26 7.17 2.88 5.95
C ASN A 26 6.97 3.07 4.44
N LEU A 27 7.02 4.31 3.94
CA LEU A 27 6.72 4.66 2.54
C LEU A 27 7.40 3.74 1.53
N THR A 28 8.72 3.58 1.63
CA THR A 28 9.52 2.75 0.71
C THR A 28 9.04 1.31 0.67
N ASP A 29 8.52 0.80 1.79
CA ASP A 29 8.09 -0.59 1.93
C ASP A 29 6.67 -0.80 1.36
N ILE A 30 5.79 0.20 1.47
CA ILE A 30 4.37 0.07 1.09
C ILE A 30 4.03 0.66 -0.29
N SER A 31 4.84 1.59 -0.80
CA SER A 31 4.61 2.23 -2.10
C SER A 31 5.08 1.33 -3.24
N SER A 32 4.32 1.34 -4.35
CA SER A 32 4.74 0.69 -5.60
C SER A 32 6.00 1.32 -6.21
N VAL A 33 6.31 2.57 -5.87
CA VAL A 33 7.50 3.29 -6.36
C VAL A 33 8.74 2.91 -5.54
N ALA A 34 8.56 2.47 -4.29
CA ALA A 34 9.60 2.05 -3.35
C ALA A 34 10.82 2.98 -3.30
N LEU A 35 10.59 4.29 -3.45
CA LEU A 35 11.68 5.27 -3.55
C LEU A 35 12.46 5.34 -2.24
N PRO A 36 13.80 5.36 -2.26
CA PRO A 36 14.61 5.50 -1.06
C PRO A 36 14.57 6.95 -0.53
N PRO A 37 14.72 7.16 0.79
CA PRO A 37 14.77 8.50 1.41
C PRO A 37 15.85 9.44 0.86
N SER A 38 16.87 8.90 0.19
CA SER A 38 17.96 9.68 -0.41
C SER A 38 17.57 10.38 -1.71
N ASN A 39 16.47 10.00 -2.36
CA ASN A 39 16.01 10.66 -3.58
C ASN A 39 15.24 11.94 -3.23
N LEU A 40 15.54 13.06 -3.90
CA LEU A 40 14.89 14.35 -3.62
C LEU A 40 13.37 14.35 -3.81
N LEU A 41 12.83 13.46 -4.64
CA LEU A 41 11.40 13.32 -4.87
C LEU A 41 10.69 12.56 -3.74
N TYR A 42 11.41 12.01 -2.76
CA TYR A 42 10.85 11.19 -1.68
C TYR A 42 9.70 11.91 -0.96
N ASN A 43 9.85 13.19 -0.64
CA ASN A 43 8.82 13.95 0.07
C ASN A 43 7.53 14.13 -0.74
N ILE A 44 7.62 14.17 -2.08
CA ILE A 44 6.42 14.21 -2.94
C ILE A 44 5.67 12.89 -2.82
N TYR A 45 6.37 11.76 -2.92
CA TYR A 45 5.77 10.44 -2.80
C TYR A 45 5.27 10.14 -1.39
N GLN A 46 5.95 10.67 -0.36
CA GLN A 46 5.54 10.57 1.03
C GLN A 46 4.20 11.26 1.25
N TYR A 47 4.07 12.50 0.77
CA TYR A 47 2.81 13.23 0.82
C TYR A 47 1.72 12.53 0.00
N ALA A 48 2.01 12.18 -1.26
CA ALA A 48 1.02 11.58 -2.16
C ALA A 48 0.46 10.25 -1.62
N THR A 49 1.33 9.37 -1.11
CA THR A 49 0.92 8.07 -0.54
C THR A 49 0.17 8.26 0.78
N GLY A 50 0.64 9.18 1.64
CA GLY A 50 -0.08 9.54 2.87
C GLY A 50 -1.48 10.06 2.58
N PHE A 51 -1.61 10.93 1.58
CA PHE A 51 -2.89 11.49 1.16
C PHE A 51 -3.79 10.43 0.50
N GLU A 52 -3.24 9.53 -0.31
CA GLU A 52 -3.99 8.40 -0.87
C GLU A 52 -4.62 7.54 0.24
N VAL A 53 -3.82 7.15 1.24
CA VAL A 53 -4.33 6.38 2.39
C VAL A 53 -5.38 7.18 3.15
N HIS A 54 -5.17 8.48 3.36
CA HIS A 54 -6.16 9.35 3.98
C HIS A 54 -7.49 9.34 3.22
N LEU A 55 -7.47 9.45 1.89
CA LEU A 55 -8.68 9.39 1.05
C LEU A 55 -9.39 8.03 1.14
N TYR A 56 -8.65 6.92 1.26
CA TYR A 56 -9.26 5.61 1.50
C TYR A 56 -9.88 5.51 2.90
N LEU A 57 -9.23 6.07 3.92
CA LEU A 57 -9.78 6.12 5.29
C LEU A 57 -11.04 6.99 5.35
N GLU A 58 -11.07 8.13 4.63
CA GLU A 58 -12.29 8.92 4.47
C GLU A 58 -13.39 8.10 3.78
N ALA A 59 -13.05 7.28 2.79
CA ALA A 59 -14.01 6.46 2.06
C ALA A 59 -14.65 5.33 2.89
N LEU A 60 -14.15 5.05 4.11
CA LEU A 60 -14.82 4.15 5.07
C LEU A 60 -16.24 4.61 5.42
N ASN A 61 -16.59 5.88 5.21
CA ASN A 61 -17.96 6.38 5.38
C ASN A 61 -18.90 6.05 4.20
N GLY A 62 -18.40 5.39 3.14
CA GLY A 62 -19.15 5.07 1.92
C GLY A 62 -19.37 6.25 0.96
N ALA A 63 -18.97 7.47 1.31
CA ALA A 63 -19.27 8.68 0.55
C ALA A 63 -18.50 8.81 -0.77
N LYS A 64 -17.41 8.04 -0.95
CA LYS A 64 -16.58 8.09 -2.18
C LYS A 64 -16.97 7.06 -3.24
N GLY A 65 -18.08 6.33 -3.04
CA GLY A 65 -18.57 5.34 -4.00
C GLY A 65 -17.66 4.12 -4.18
N ILE A 66 -16.70 3.93 -3.28
CA ILE A 66 -15.82 2.76 -3.20
C ILE A 66 -16.03 2.05 -1.87
N ALA A 67 -16.02 0.72 -1.89
CA ALA A 67 -16.03 -0.08 -0.67
C ALA A 67 -14.62 -0.17 -0.13
N VAL A 68 -14.42 0.27 1.12
CA VAL A 68 -13.14 0.18 1.82
C VAL A 68 -13.41 -0.46 3.17
N GLU A 69 -12.51 -1.34 3.58
CA GLU A 69 -12.50 -1.91 4.91
C GLU A 69 -11.07 -1.92 5.46
N LEU A 70 -10.96 -1.92 6.78
CA LEU A 70 -9.70 -1.78 7.48
C LEU A 70 -9.62 -2.78 8.63
N VAL A 71 -8.49 -3.46 8.76
CA VAL A 71 -8.09 -4.18 9.97
C VAL A 71 -6.91 -3.43 10.58
N VAL A 72 -6.95 -3.15 11.88
CA VAL A 72 -5.80 -2.63 12.63
C VAL A 72 -5.35 -3.63 13.68
N ALA A 73 -4.05 -3.63 13.96
CA ALA A 73 -3.47 -4.35 15.08
C ALA A 73 -3.02 -3.35 16.16
N MET A 74 -3.46 -3.56 17.40
CA MET A 74 -3.23 -2.66 18.53
C MET A 74 -2.50 -3.38 19.67
N ASP A 75 -1.52 -2.73 20.29
CA ASP A 75 -0.88 -3.16 21.53
C ASP A 75 -1.12 -2.09 22.60
N GLY A 76 -2.18 -2.27 23.40
CA GLY A 76 -2.77 -1.18 24.19
C GLY A 76 -3.35 -0.09 23.27
N ASP A 77 -2.99 1.17 23.51
CA ASP A 77 -3.43 2.32 22.71
C ASP A 77 -2.57 2.56 21.46
N LYS A 78 -1.54 1.72 21.25
CA LYS A 78 -0.57 1.87 20.18
C LYS A 78 -0.94 1.03 18.97
N LEU A 79 -1.05 1.67 17.81
CA LEU A 79 -1.18 1.01 16.52
C LEU A 79 0.15 0.39 16.12
N ILE A 80 0.17 -0.93 15.92
CA ILE A 80 1.37 -1.69 15.54
C ILE A 80 1.29 -2.26 14.11
N GLY A 81 0.13 -2.19 13.48
CA GLY A 81 -0.06 -2.56 12.08
C GLY A 81 -1.45 -2.23 11.56
N PHE A 82 -1.59 -2.17 10.24
CA PHE A 82 -2.88 -2.05 9.57
C PHE A 82 -2.88 -2.83 8.26
N CYS A 83 -4.08 -3.19 7.81
CA CYS A 83 -4.38 -3.76 6.51
C CYS A 83 -5.63 -3.07 5.97
N LEU A 84 -5.47 -2.29 4.90
CA LEU A 84 -6.52 -1.60 4.17
C LEU A 84 -6.81 -2.39 2.89
N TYR A 85 -8.07 -2.76 2.69
CA TYR A 85 -8.48 -3.62 1.59
C TYR A 85 -9.84 -3.18 1.03
N LEU A 86 -10.06 -3.57 -0.22
CA LEU A 86 -11.14 -3.11 -1.08
C LEU A 86 -11.96 -4.34 -1.47
N PRO A 87 -13.13 -4.57 -0.84
CA PRO A 87 -14.06 -5.59 -1.29
C PRO A 87 -14.44 -5.37 -2.76
N VAL A 88 -14.50 -6.45 -3.52
CA VAL A 88 -14.78 -6.40 -4.95
C VAL A 88 -16.28 -6.28 -5.17
N LYS A 89 -16.68 -5.35 -6.03
CA LYS A 89 -18.09 -5.22 -6.41
C LYS A 89 -18.48 -6.42 -7.27
N ASP A 90 -19.65 -6.99 -6.97
CA ASP A 90 -20.24 -8.14 -7.67
C ASP A 90 -19.50 -9.47 -7.43
N ASP A 91 -18.53 -9.50 -6.52
CA ASP A 91 -17.87 -10.71 -6.01
C ASP A 91 -17.73 -10.65 -4.47
N PRO A 92 -18.68 -11.23 -3.71
CA PRO A 92 -18.73 -11.09 -2.25
C PRO A 92 -17.60 -11.86 -1.53
N GLU A 93 -16.93 -12.78 -2.21
CA GLU A 93 -15.81 -13.53 -1.64
C GLU A 93 -14.46 -12.88 -1.92
N ALA A 94 -14.43 -11.85 -2.78
CA ALA A 94 -13.20 -11.25 -3.27
C ALA A 94 -12.86 -9.88 -2.66
N CYS A 95 -11.58 -9.66 -2.41
CA CYS A 95 -11.05 -8.34 -2.05
C CYS A 95 -9.63 -8.11 -2.59
N GLY A 96 -9.28 -6.85 -2.81
CA GLY A 96 -7.90 -6.43 -3.07
C GLY A 96 -7.27 -5.77 -1.85
N VAL A 97 -6.07 -6.18 -1.46
CA VAL A 97 -5.29 -5.49 -0.42
C VAL A 97 -4.58 -4.29 -1.04
N ALA A 98 -4.99 -3.09 -0.65
CA ALA A 98 -4.41 -1.84 -1.16
C ALA A 98 -3.15 -1.46 -0.39
N PHE A 99 -3.18 -1.52 0.95
CA PHE A 99 -2.03 -1.19 1.80
C PHE A 99 -1.97 -2.11 3.01
N MET A 100 -0.77 -2.57 3.35
CA MET A 100 -0.53 -3.28 4.60
C MET A 100 0.84 -2.88 5.15
N ALA A 101 0.88 -2.53 6.43
CA ALA A 101 2.12 -2.20 7.12
C ALA A 101 2.12 -2.79 8.54
N VAL A 102 3.31 -3.13 9.02
CA VAL A 102 3.57 -3.50 10.41
C VAL A 102 4.76 -2.70 10.91
N GLN A 103 4.62 -2.10 12.07
CA GLN A 103 5.69 -1.35 12.73
C GLN A 103 6.95 -2.22 12.85
N VAL A 104 8.12 -1.65 12.54
CA VAL A 104 9.39 -2.38 12.42
C VAL A 104 9.68 -3.30 13.61
N GLY A 105 9.49 -2.80 14.84
CA GLY A 105 9.71 -3.57 16.07
C GLY A 105 8.78 -4.78 16.26
N TYR A 106 7.63 -4.82 15.56
CA TYR A 106 6.62 -5.88 15.65
C TYR A 106 6.62 -6.81 14.42
N ARG A 107 7.53 -6.60 13.47
CA ARG A 107 7.70 -7.49 12.31
C ARG A 107 8.19 -8.86 12.76
N ARG A 108 7.83 -9.91 12.00
CA ARG A 108 8.15 -11.32 12.30
C ARG A 108 7.55 -11.86 13.62
N GLN A 109 6.62 -11.12 14.23
CA GLN A 109 5.86 -11.56 15.42
C GLN A 109 4.43 -12.05 15.07
N GLY A 110 4.18 -12.35 13.79
CA GLY A 110 2.88 -12.85 13.32
C GLY A 110 1.79 -11.79 13.10
N VAL A 111 2.04 -10.50 13.37
CA VAL A 111 1.04 -9.41 13.23
C VAL A 111 0.44 -9.35 11.82
N ALA A 112 1.28 -9.31 10.78
CA ALA A 112 0.81 -9.31 9.38
C ALA A 112 -0.03 -10.55 9.06
N ARG A 113 0.42 -11.73 9.51
CA ARG A 113 -0.30 -13.00 9.32
C ARG A 113 -1.66 -12.98 10.03
N ALA A 114 -1.73 -12.40 11.23
CA ALA A 114 -2.97 -12.30 11.99
C ALA A 114 -3.98 -11.37 11.30
N MET A 115 -3.55 -10.18 10.86
CA MET A 115 -4.39 -9.27 10.07
C MET A 115 -4.84 -9.92 8.77
N MET A 116 -3.94 -10.65 8.08
CA MET A 116 -4.31 -11.28 6.81
C MET A 116 -5.26 -12.45 6.96
N ARG A 117 -5.05 -13.30 7.97
CA ARG A 117 -6.02 -14.36 8.31
C ARG A 117 -7.39 -13.78 8.62
N ASP A 118 -7.42 -12.64 9.30
CA ASP A 118 -8.66 -11.94 9.62
C ASP A 118 -9.38 -11.48 8.33
N VAL A 119 -8.69 -10.87 7.37
CA VAL A 119 -9.28 -10.56 6.04
C VAL A 119 -9.74 -11.83 5.31
N LEU A 120 -8.89 -12.85 5.22
CA LEU A 120 -9.16 -14.09 4.47
C LEU A 120 -10.31 -14.91 5.06
N SER A 121 -10.60 -14.77 6.35
CA SER A 121 -11.78 -15.40 6.96
C SER A 121 -13.10 -14.85 6.42
N ARG A 122 -13.08 -13.64 5.84
CA ARG A 122 -14.25 -12.98 5.24
C ARG A 122 -14.20 -12.99 3.71
N TYR A 123 -13.02 -12.80 3.13
CA TYR A 123 -12.78 -12.80 1.70
C TYR A 123 -11.76 -13.89 1.35
N PRO A 124 -12.22 -15.13 1.10
CA PRO A 124 -11.33 -16.24 0.74
C PRO A 124 -10.53 -15.98 -0.55
N HIS A 125 -11.00 -15.08 -1.41
CA HIS A 125 -10.33 -14.65 -2.64
C HIS A 125 -9.67 -13.29 -2.44
N ALA A 126 -8.38 -13.27 -2.12
CA ALA A 126 -7.64 -12.03 -1.93
C ALA A 126 -6.62 -11.82 -3.04
N GLU A 127 -6.55 -10.59 -3.54
CA GLU A 127 -5.54 -10.13 -4.50
C GLU A 127 -4.65 -9.07 -3.88
N LEU A 128 -3.35 -9.11 -4.17
CA LEU A 128 -2.42 -8.06 -3.78
C LEU A 128 -1.26 -7.93 -4.76
N ALA A 129 -0.63 -6.77 -4.74
CA ALA A 129 0.64 -6.55 -5.42
C ALA A 129 1.72 -6.22 -4.37
N CYS A 130 2.86 -6.91 -4.42
CA CYS A 130 3.94 -6.69 -3.47
C CYS A 130 5.33 -6.70 -4.12
N SER A 131 6.34 -6.24 -3.38
CA SER A 131 7.73 -6.37 -3.83
C SER A 131 8.19 -7.84 -3.79
N VAL A 132 9.20 -8.18 -4.59
CA VAL A 132 9.73 -9.55 -4.69
C VAL A 132 10.14 -10.11 -3.33
N GLU A 133 10.67 -9.27 -2.44
CA GLU A 133 11.12 -9.64 -1.10
C GLU A 133 9.98 -10.12 -0.19
N LYS A 134 8.74 -9.69 -0.47
CA LYS A 134 7.56 -10.03 0.32
C LYS A 134 6.86 -11.30 -0.14
N VAL A 135 7.19 -11.79 -1.34
CA VAL A 135 6.54 -12.97 -1.92
C VAL A 135 6.59 -14.17 -0.97
N PRO A 136 7.74 -14.57 -0.37
CA PRO A 136 7.77 -15.72 0.52
C PRO A 136 6.87 -15.57 1.75
N ALA A 137 6.68 -14.33 2.24
CA ALA A 137 5.81 -14.07 3.37
C ALA A 137 4.34 -14.29 3.01
N PHE A 138 3.91 -13.86 1.82
CA PHE A 138 2.54 -14.05 1.32
C PHE A 138 2.28 -15.49 0.84
N GLU A 139 3.27 -16.18 0.27
CA GLU A 139 3.18 -17.62 -0.02
C GLU A 139 2.90 -18.41 1.26
N GLY A 140 3.59 -18.08 2.36
CA GLY A 140 3.32 -18.65 3.68
C GLY A 140 1.95 -18.26 4.29
N MET A 141 1.15 -17.43 3.62
CA MET A 141 -0.23 -17.08 3.98
C MET A 141 -1.26 -17.63 2.99
N GLY A 142 -0.84 -18.45 2.01
CA GLY A 142 -1.73 -19.08 1.03
C GLY A 142 -1.90 -18.32 -0.28
N PHE A 143 -1.09 -17.28 -0.53
CA PHE A 143 -1.06 -16.61 -1.83
C PHE A 143 -0.13 -17.33 -2.80
N GLN A 144 -0.42 -17.21 -4.08
CA GLN A 144 0.42 -17.70 -5.18
C GLN A 144 0.72 -16.58 -6.17
N VAL A 145 1.88 -16.66 -6.79
CA VAL A 145 2.31 -15.72 -7.83
C VAL A 145 1.42 -15.89 -9.07
N ARG A 146 0.89 -14.78 -9.59
CA ARG A 146 0.04 -14.75 -10.80
C ARG A 146 0.68 -14.04 -11.96
N GLY A 147 1.58 -13.10 -11.69
CA GLY A 147 2.24 -12.35 -12.75
C GLY A 147 3.01 -11.15 -12.24
N ALA A 148 3.45 -10.34 -13.19
CA ALA A 148 4.10 -9.07 -12.95
C ALA A 148 3.14 -7.92 -13.22
N ARG A 149 3.09 -6.93 -12.31
CA ARG A 149 2.36 -5.67 -12.50
C ARG A 149 3.31 -4.51 -12.21
N GLY A 150 3.93 -3.99 -13.27
CA GLY A 150 4.92 -2.92 -13.15
C GLY A 150 6.10 -3.34 -12.25
N THR A 151 6.29 -2.63 -11.15
CA THR A 151 7.33 -2.86 -10.14
C THR A 151 6.94 -3.87 -9.05
N GLN A 152 5.79 -4.51 -9.16
CA GLN A 152 5.27 -5.43 -8.14
C GLN A 152 4.88 -6.80 -8.72
N VAL A 153 4.98 -7.83 -7.89
CA VAL A 153 4.48 -9.18 -8.15
C VAL A 153 3.00 -9.22 -7.79
N LEU A 154 2.15 -9.59 -8.75
CA LEU A 154 0.74 -9.84 -8.52
C LEU A 154 0.58 -11.22 -7.88
N MET A 155 -0.14 -11.27 -6.76
CA MET A 155 -0.41 -12.49 -6.01
C MET A 155 -1.90 -12.65 -5.72
N ASN A 156 -2.37 -13.90 -5.67
CA ASN A 156 -3.77 -14.24 -5.43
C ASN A 156 -3.88 -15.50 -4.55
N THR A 157 -4.91 -15.64 -3.73
CA THR A 157 -5.20 -16.89 -2.98
C THR A 157 -5.92 -17.96 -3.80
N ARG A 158 -6.48 -17.59 -4.96
CA ARG A 158 -7.12 -18.46 -5.95
C ARG A 158 -6.28 -18.55 -7.21
N ASP A 159 -6.59 -19.54 -8.05
CA ASP A 159 -5.97 -19.80 -9.36
C ASP A 159 -6.62 -19.05 -10.53
N TYR A 160 -7.61 -18.20 -10.22
CA TYR A 160 -8.24 -17.26 -11.12
C TYR A 160 -8.32 -15.87 -10.47
N GLY A 161 -8.38 -14.83 -11.30
CA GLY A 161 -8.71 -13.48 -10.84
C GLY A 161 -10.22 -13.30 -10.74
N THR A 162 -10.67 -12.34 -9.95
CA THR A 162 -12.10 -11.99 -9.91
C THR A 162 -12.53 -11.30 -11.22
N ASP A 163 -13.74 -11.60 -11.68
CA ASP A 163 -14.38 -10.87 -12.79
C ASP A 163 -15.09 -9.58 -12.32
N GLY A 164 -15.11 -9.35 -11.00
CA GLY A 164 -15.76 -8.19 -10.39
C GLY A 164 -14.98 -6.88 -10.54
N LEU A 165 -15.62 -5.79 -10.15
CA LEU A 165 -15.04 -4.44 -10.26
C LEU A 165 -14.47 -3.98 -8.92
N MET A 166 -13.16 -3.76 -8.86
CA MET A 166 -12.52 -3.14 -7.70
C MET A 166 -12.44 -1.62 -7.87
N GLY A 167 -13.12 -0.88 -6.99
CA GLY A 167 -13.06 0.58 -6.96
C GLY A 167 -11.74 1.07 -6.37
N VAL A 168 -10.85 1.60 -7.21
CA VAL A 168 -9.59 2.24 -6.80
C VAL A 168 -9.66 3.75 -6.99
N LEU A 169 -9.02 4.50 -6.11
CA LEU A 169 -8.95 5.96 -6.19
C LEU A 169 -8.13 6.41 -7.42
N ASP A 170 -8.51 7.54 -8.03
CA ASP A 170 -7.67 8.21 -9.03
C ASP A 170 -6.48 8.90 -8.35
N VAL A 171 -5.38 8.14 -8.20
CA VAL A 171 -4.13 8.64 -7.63
C VAL A 171 -3.51 9.75 -8.50
N ALA A 172 -3.81 9.80 -9.80
CA ALA A 172 -3.25 10.84 -10.68
C ALA A 172 -3.76 12.24 -10.31
N SER A 173 -4.97 12.34 -9.73
CA SER A 173 -5.51 13.59 -9.20
C SER A 173 -4.70 14.14 -8.03
N ILE A 174 -4.12 13.27 -7.19
CA ILE A 174 -3.28 13.63 -6.05
C ILE A 174 -2.00 14.33 -6.53
N TYR A 175 -1.33 13.77 -7.54
CA TYR A 175 -0.12 14.39 -8.11
C TYR A 175 -0.38 15.74 -8.79
N ARG A 176 -1.64 16.04 -9.13
CA ARG A 176 -2.07 17.34 -9.67
C ARG A 176 -2.52 18.32 -8.58
N SER A 177 -2.51 17.95 -7.31
CA SER A 177 -2.97 18.83 -6.21
C SER A 177 -2.09 20.07 -6.05
N LEU A 178 -2.60 21.07 -5.33
CA LEU A 178 -1.85 22.29 -5.04
C LEU A 178 -0.64 22.01 -4.14
N GLU A 179 -0.83 21.14 -3.15
CA GLU A 179 0.16 20.77 -2.15
C GLU A 179 1.34 20.05 -2.79
N VAL A 180 1.10 19.09 -3.70
CA VAL A 180 2.18 18.44 -4.45
C VAL A 180 2.95 19.45 -5.30
N ARG A 181 2.25 20.39 -5.95
CA ARG A 181 2.90 21.47 -6.72
C ARG A 181 3.73 22.39 -5.83
N GLN A 182 3.27 22.69 -4.62
CA GLN A 182 4.01 23.50 -3.64
C GLN A 182 5.26 22.78 -3.14
N ILE A 183 5.16 21.49 -2.79
CA ILE A 183 6.32 20.67 -2.41
C ILE A 183 7.34 20.62 -3.54
N HIS A 184 6.89 20.38 -4.78
CA HIS A 184 7.76 20.38 -5.94
C HIS A 184 8.45 21.74 -6.15
N THR A 185 7.70 22.84 -6.04
CA THR A 185 8.25 24.21 -6.16
C THR A 185 9.29 24.50 -5.08
N TYR A 186 9.02 24.10 -3.84
CA TYR A 186 9.95 24.22 -2.72
C TYR A 186 11.25 23.44 -2.98
N LEU A 187 11.14 22.17 -3.40
CA LEU A 187 12.31 21.34 -3.73
C LEU A 187 13.11 21.93 -4.89
N LEU A 188 12.43 22.45 -5.92
CA LEU A 188 13.05 23.12 -7.05
C LEU A 188 13.82 24.39 -6.64
N GLN A 189 13.24 25.22 -5.77
CA GLN A 189 13.89 26.42 -5.24
C GLN A 189 15.11 26.07 -4.37
N LYS A 190 15.00 25.02 -3.55
CA LYS A 190 16.04 24.60 -2.60
C LYS A 190 17.22 23.90 -3.28
N HIS A 191 16.97 23.04 -4.27
CA HIS A 191 17.98 22.16 -4.86
C HIS A 191 18.37 22.54 -6.30
N GLY A 192 17.57 23.37 -6.96
CA GLY A 192 17.78 23.79 -8.34
C GLY A 192 17.32 22.76 -9.37
N LYS A 193 17.11 23.23 -10.60
CA LYS A 193 16.55 22.44 -11.71
C LYS A 193 17.38 21.20 -12.05
N ARG A 194 18.70 21.31 -12.05
CA ARG A 194 19.59 20.19 -12.40
C ARG A 194 19.47 19.03 -11.43
N ALA A 195 19.49 19.31 -10.13
CA ALA A 195 19.34 18.28 -9.10
C ALA A 195 17.97 17.59 -9.15
N MET A 196 16.90 18.34 -9.44
CA MET A 196 15.56 17.78 -9.61
C MET A 196 15.49 16.83 -10.82
N VAL A 197 16.03 17.24 -11.98
CA VAL A 197 16.10 16.37 -13.18
C VAL A 197 16.94 15.12 -12.91
N ASP A 198 18.04 15.25 -12.15
CA ASP A 198 18.86 14.09 -11.78
C ASP A 198 18.10 13.15 -10.84
N ALA A 199 17.29 13.68 -9.91
CA ALA A 199 16.43 12.88 -9.03
C ALA A 199 15.31 12.14 -9.79
N GLU A 200 14.71 12.76 -10.81
CA GLU A 200 13.77 12.11 -11.73
C GLU A 200 14.43 10.96 -12.48
N LYS A 201 15.62 11.18 -13.06
CA LYS A 201 16.38 10.11 -13.72
C LYS A 201 16.74 8.97 -12.79
N GLN A 202 17.08 9.27 -11.53
CA GLN A 202 17.36 8.24 -10.52
C GLN A 202 16.10 7.42 -10.21
N ARG A 203 14.95 8.07 -10.07
CA ARG A 203 13.65 7.40 -9.90
C ARG A 203 13.35 6.49 -11.08
N ASP A 204 13.47 6.98 -12.31
CA ASP A 204 13.11 6.19 -13.50
C ASP A 204 13.97 4.94 -13.62
N ARG A 205 15.29 5.07 -13.43
CA ARG A 205 16.20 3.91 -13.39
C ARG A 205 15.84 2.94 -12.28
N HIS A 206 15.45 3.45 -11.11
CA HIS A 206 15.03 2.61 -10.00
C HIS A 206 13.77 1.80 -10.33
N LEU A 207 12.76 2.44 -10.94
CA LEU A 207 11.53 1.78 -11.39
C LEU A 207 11.82 0.72 -12.46
N ASP A 208 12.68 1.02 -13.44
CA ASP A 208 13.10 0.05 -14.46
C ASP A 208 13.79 -1.17 -13.84
N GLN A 209 14.64 -0.95 -12.84
CA GLN A 209 15.31 -2.03 -12.10
C GLN A 209 14.31 -2.90 -11.33
N LEU A 210 13.34 -2.29 -10.64
CA LEU A 210 12.30 -3.03 -9.93
C LEU A 210 11.42 -3.82 -10.90
N ALA A 211 10.98 -3.21 -11.99
CA ALA A 211 10.16 -3.88 -13.00
C ALA A 211 10.91 -5.08 -13.61
N ARG A 212 12.19 -4.89 -13.98
CA ARG A 212 13.03 -5.99 -14.47
C ARG A 212 13.20 -7.10 -13.43
N LYS A 213 13.40 -6.74 -12.16
CA LYS A 213 13.53 -7.70 -11.06
C LYS A 213 12.27 -8.56 -10.92
N VAL A 214 11.09 -7.94 -10.98
CA VAL A 214 9.81 -8.63 -10.93
C VAL A 214 9.63 -9.55 -12.12
N GLN A 215 9.90 -9.08 -13.34
CA GLN A 215 9.80 -9.90 -14.56
C GLN A 215 10.69 -11.13 -14.49
N LEU A 216 11.95 -10.97 -14.09
CA LEU A 216 12.89 -12.08 -13.92
C LEU A 216 12.43 -13.05 -12.83
N PHE A 217 11.89 -12.54 -11.72
CA PHE A 217 11.38 -13.37 -10.64
C PHE A 217 10.19 -14.22 -11.09
N VAL A 218 9.21 -13.62 -11.78
CA VAL A 218 8.01 -14.31 -12.27
C VAL A 218 8.36 -15.32 -13.36
N ALA A 219 9.27 -14.98 -14.28
CA ALA A 219 9.69 -15.90 -15.35
C ALA A 219 10.51 -17.10 -14.85
N GLY A 220 11.08 -17.00 -13.64
CA GLY A 220 11.82 -18.09 -12.99
C GLY A 220 10.97 -18.99 -12.09
N ARG A 221 9.64 -18.78 -12.03
CA ARG A 221 8.68 -19.61 -11.29
C ARG A 221 8.00 -20.60 -12.23
#